data_AF-A0A968FYB9-F1
#
_entry.id   AF-A0A968FYB9-F1
#
_cell.length_a   1.000
_cell.length_b   1.000
_cell.length_c   1.000
_cell.angle_alpha   90.00
_cell.angle_beta   90.00
_cell.angle_gamma   90.00
#
_symmetry.space_group_name_H-M   'P 1'
#
loop_
_entity.id
_entity.type
_entity.pdbx_description
1 polymer ?
#
loop_
_entity_poly.entity_id
_entity_poly.type
_entity_poly.pdbx_seq_one_letter_code
_entity_poly.pdbx_strand_id
1 'polypeptide(L)' 'NNLDDEALFYFSKSPHLTRLESLNLSGNEIGMLGAKVLFLSKTLEHLDTLDLSYNRIEPLGIQALEGS' A
#
# COMPACT_ATOMS: atom_id res chain seq x y z
N ASN A 1 -9.52 4.86 7.90
CA ASN A 1 -10.18 3.89 7.00
C ASN A 1 -9.61 2.51 7.34
N ASN A 2 -10.37 1.43 7.21
CA ASN A 2 -9.88 0.07 7.53
C ASN A 2 -9.36 -0.62 6.27
N LEU A 3 -8.57 0.08 5.45
CA LEU A 3 -7.98 -0.53 4.26
C LEU A 3 -6.79 -1.40 4.69
N ASP A 4 -6.88 -2.68 4.37
CA ASP A 4 -5.84 -3.69 4.58
C ASP A 4 -5.26 -4.15 3.23
N ASP A 5 -4.35 -5.13 3.29
CA ASP A 5 -3.67 -5.66 2.11
C ASP A 5 -4.63 -6.30 1.10
N GLU A 6 -5.72 -6.92 1.58
CA GLU A 6 -6.73 -7.54 0.73
C GLU A 6 -7.57 -6.48 0.00
N ALA A 7 -8.01 -5.44 0.72
CA ALA A 7 -8.70 -4.31 0.12
C ALA A 7 -7.84 -3.65 -0.96
N LEU A 8 -6.52 -3.49 -0.72
CA LEU A 8 -5.59 -2.93 -1.70
C LEU A 8 -5.42 -3.79 -2.95
N PHE A 9 -5.51 -5.11 -2.83
CA PHE A 9 -5.49 -6.01 -3.99
C PHE A 9 -6.64 -5.70 -4.95
N TYR A 10 -7.87 -5.56 -4.46
CA TYR A 10 -9.01 -5.20 -5.30
C TYR A 10 -8.91 -3.75 -5.80
N PHE A 11 -8.47 -2.83 -4.93
CA PHE A 11 -8.27 -1.43 -5.29
C PHE A 11 -7.31 -1.29 -6.47
N SER A 12 -6.16 -1.97 -6.43
CA SER A 12 -5.15 -1.95 -7.50
C SER A 12 -5.64 -2.49 -8.85
N LYS A 13 -6.75 -3.22 -8.89
CA LYS A 13 -7.33 -3.75 -10.13
C LYS A 13 -8.42 -2.84 -10.72
N SER A 14 -8.80 -1.78 -10.01
CA SER A 14 -9.83 -0.88 -10.48
C SER A 14 -9.35 -0.11 -11.72
N PRO A 15 -10.05 -0.21 -12.87
CA PRO A 15 -9.67 0.48 -14.09
C PRO A 15 -9.83 2.01 -13.99
N HIS A 16 -10.52 2.49 -12.96
CA HIS A 16 -10.82 3.91 -12.75
C HIS A 16 -9.65 4.71 -12.18
N LEU A 17 -8.59 4.04 -11.72
CA LEU A 17 -7.44 4.70 -11.09
C LEU A 17 -6.35 5.12 -12.09
N THR A 18 -6.56 4.82 -13.38
CA THR A 18 -5.62 5.09 -14.49
C THR A 18 -5.32 6.57 -14.74
N ARG A 19 -5.97 7.50 -14.03
CA ARG A 19 -5.69 8.95 -14.14
C ARG A 19 -5.35 9.58 -12.79
N LEU A 20 -5.13 8.76 -11.77
CA LEU A 20 -4.87 9.24 -10.43
C LEU A 20 -3.40 9.67 -10.33
N GLU A 21 -3.17 10.95 -10.08
CA GLU A 21 -1.83 11.53 -9.91
C GLU A 21 -1.38 11.56 -8.44
N SER A 22 -2.33 11.60 -7.50
CA SER A 22 -2.05 11.65 -6.06
C SER A 22 -3.00 10.75 -5.28
N LEU A 23 -2.44 9.96 -4.37
CA LEU A 23 -3.15 8.99 -3.55
C LEU A 23 -2.67 9.08 -2.09
N ASN A 24 -3.59 9.44 -1.19
CA ASN A 24 -3.33 9.43 0.23
C ASN A 24 -4.00 8.20 0.87
N LEU A 25 -3.17 7.30 1.38
CA LEU A 25 -3.55 6.10 2.13
C LEU A 25 -2.99 6.13 3.56
N SER A 26 -2.66 7.32 4.05
CA SER A 26 -2.15 7.52 5.41
C SER A 26 -3.16 7.07 6.46
N GLY A 27 -2.69 6.44 7.54
CA GLY A 27 -3.53 6.03 8.66
C GLY A 27 -4.50 4.88 8.34
N ASN A 28 -4.03 3.86 7.62
CA ASN A 28 -4.76 2.61 7.34
C ASN A 28 -4.02 1.39 7.96
N GLU A 29 -4.45 0.18 7.62
CA GLU A 29 -3.87 -1.08 8.09
C GLU A 29 -3.01 -1.77 7.03
N ILE A 30 -2.40 -0.99 6.13
CA ILE A 30 -1.65 -1.51 4.99
C ILE A 30 -0.33 -2.10 5.47
N GLY A 31 -0.11 -3.37 5.15
CA GLY A 31 1.12 -4.09 5.37
C GLY A 31 2.05 -4.05 4.15
N MET A 32 3.14 -4.81 4.25
CA MET A 32 4.12 -4.89 3.17
C MET A 32 3.53 -5.49 1.88
N LEU A 33 2.54 -6.41 1.98
CA LEU A 33 1.95 -7.01 0.78
C LEU A 33 1.08 -6.00 0.04
N GLY A 34 0.27 -5.21 0.75
CA GLY A 34 -0.55 -4.15 0.15
C GLY A 34 0.30 -3.06 -0.49
N ALA A 35 1.38 -2.64 0.18
CA ALA A 35 2.35 -1.70 -0.39
C ALA A 35 2.98 -2.25 -1.69
N LYS A 36 3.36 -3.53 -1.70
CA LYS A 36 3.91 -4.19 -2.91
C LYS A 36 2.89 -4.28 -4.04
N VAL A 37 1.63 -4.57 -3.71
CA VAL A 37 0.51 -4.60 -4.67
C VAL A 37 0.34 -3.24 -5.35
N LEU A 38 0.35 -2.15 -4.57
CA LEU A 38 0.28 -0.79 -5.11
C LEU A 38 1.43 -0.50 -6.06
N PHE A 39 2.66 -0.86 -5.68
CA PHE A 39 3.86 -0.62 -6.49
C PHE A 39 3.87 -1.42 -7.81
N LEU A 40 3.29 -2.62 -7.82
CA LEU A 40 3.20 -3.46 -9.01
C LEU A 40 1.95 -3.17 -9.86
N SER A 41 1.09 -2.27 -9.41
CA SER A 41 -0.17 -1.98 -10.08
C SER A 41 0.04 -1.21 -11.38
N LYS A 42 -0.41 -1.79 -12.50
CA LYS A 42 -0.46 -1.07 -13.78
C LYS A 42 -1.56 -0.01 -13.84
N THR A 43 -2.57 -0.10 -12.99
CA THR A 43 -3.67 0.90 -12.97
C THR A 43 -3.26 2.21 -12.32
N LEU A 44 -2.14 2.23 -11.59
CA LEU A 44 -1.58 3.42 -10.93
C LEU A 44 -0.37 3.96 -11.69
N GLU A 45 -0.26 3.70 -12.99
CA GLU A 45 0.91 4.08 -13.79
C GLU A 45 1.14 5.60 -13.89
N HIS A 46 0.11 6.40 -13.64
CA HIS A 46 0.14 7.87 -13.64
C HIS A 46 0.26 8.46 -12.23
N LEU A 47 0.48 7.64 -11.21
CA LEU A 47 0.56 8.10 -9.83
C LEU A 47 1.93 8.72 -9.54
N ASP A 48 1.95 10.03 -9.31
CA ASP A 48 3.14 10.80 -8.98
C ASP A 48 3.38 10.89 -7.47
N THR A 49 2.31 10.93 -6.68
CA THR A 49 2.38 11.07 -5.22
C THR A 49 1.61 9.97 -4.50
N LEU A 50 2.29 9.29 -3.58
CA LEU A 50 1.71 8.25 -2.73
C LEU A 50 2.10 8.49 -1.27
N ASP A 51 1.11 8.71 -0.40
CA ASP A 51 1.30 8.78 1.05
C ASP A 51 0.83 7.50 1.72
N LEU A 52 1.78 6.76 2.30
CA LEU A 52 1.54 5.53 3.09
C LEU A 52 1.90 5.72 4.57
N SER A 53 2.02 6.95 5.05
CA SER A 53 2.36 7.22 6.46
C SER A 53 1.37 6.60 7.43
N TYR A 54 1.80 6.29 8.65
CA TYR A 54 0.91 5.68 9.67
C TYR A 54 0.21 4.38 9.22
N ASN A 55 0.90 3.54 8.45
CA ASN A 55 0.49 2.17 8.10
C ASN A 55 1.40 1.13 8.76
N ARG A 56 1.09 -0.16 8.61
CA ARG A 56 1.83 -1.30 9.17
C ARG A 56 2.91 -1.83 8.21
N ILE A 57 3.60 -0.93 7.53
CA ILE A 57 4.69 -1.28 6.60
C ILE A 57 5.96 -1.48 7.44
N GLU A 58 6.02 -2.58 8.16
CA GLU A 58 7.20 -2.93 8.95
C GLU A 58 8.29 -3.52 8.05
N PRO A 59 9.58 -3.19 8.27
CA PRO A 59 10.67 -3.87 7.60
C PRO A 59 10.66 -5.36 7.95
N LEU A 60 10.74 -6.23 6.94
CA LEU A 60 11.04 -7.65 7.15
C LEU A 60 12.34 -7.76 7.95
N GLY A 61 12.22 -8.07 9.24
CA GLY A 61 13.38 -8.52 10.03
C GLY A 61 13.65 -7.84 11.36
N ILE A 62 12.88 -6.84 11.83
CA ILE A 62 13.12 -6.30 13.19
C ILE A 62 12.43 -7.17 14.27
N GLN A 63 11.27 -7.77 13.99
CA GLN A 63 10.62 -8.69 14.94
C GLN A 63 11.27 -10.08 15.03
N ALA A 64 12.16 -10.45 14.11
CA ALA A 64 12.86 -11.73 14.16
C ALA A 64 14.09 -11.72 15.08
N LEU A 65 14.50 -10.56 15.62
CA LEU A 65 15.74 -10.40 16.38
C LEU A 65 15.56 -9.92 17.83
N GLU A 66 14.34 -9.62 18.30
CA GLU A 66 14.08 -9.35 19.74
C GLU A 66 13.75 -10.63 20.53
N GLY A 67 14.48 -11.72 20.27
CA GLY A 67 14.23 -13.03 20.86
C GLY A 67 15.45 -13.91 21.08
N SER A 68 16.64 -13.32 21.24
CA SER A 68 17.87 -14.03 21.65
C SER A 68 18.45 -13.45 22.92
#